data_AF-A0A7C5GQX2-F1
#
_entry.id   AF-A0A7C5GQX2-F1
#
_cell.length_a   1.000
_cell.length_b   1.000
_cell.length_c   1.000
_cell.angle_alpha   90.00
_cell.angle_beta   90.00
_cell.angle_gamma   90.00
#
_symmetry.space_group_name_H-M   'P 1'
#
loop_
_entity.id
_entity.type
_entity.pdbx_description
1 polymer ?
#
loop_
_entity_poly.entity_id
_entity_poly.type
_entity_poly.pdbx_seq_one_letter_code
_entity_poly.pdbx_strand_id
1 'polypeptide(L)'
;IDNGFTSVMIGFMLVLIFMAVYYKVFGLVANVALALNLVLIVAALSIMQATLTLPGIAGIVLTVGMAVDANVLIFERIREELKNGLSPQAAINAGYEKALSTIADANITTLIAAIVLFAFGTGPIKGFAITLAIGIVSSMFTAIMVTRGIINWYYGQRRVDQLAI
;
A
#
# COMPACT_ATOMS: atom_id res chain seq x y z
N ILE A 1 -15.77 -14.46 14.96
CA ILE A 1 -14.47 -14.16 14.32
C ILE A 1 -14.60 -14.36 12.81
N ASP A 2 -15.30 -15.40 12.38
CA ASP A 2 -15.53 -15.74 10.96
C ASP A 2 -16.18 -14.60 10.16
N ASN A 3 -17.27 -14.00 10.65
CA ASN A 3 -17.94 -12.92 9.91
C ASN A 3 -17.06 -11.68 9.68
N GLY A 4 -16.14 -11.39 10.62
CA GLY A 4 -15.19 -10.29 10.50
C GLY A 4 -14.14 -10.59 9.43
N PHE A 5 -13.56 -11.78 9.48
CA PHE A 5 -12.59 -12.24 8.49
C PHE A 5 -13.20 -12.32 7.08
N THR A 6 -14.42 -12.86 6.95
CA THR A 6 -15.13 -12.96 5.66
C THR A 6 -15.45 -11.57 5.09
N SER A 7 -15.88 -10.61 5.92
CA SER A 7 -16.14 -9.24 5.45
C SER A 7 -14.89 -8.57 4.91
N VAL A 8 -13.76 -8.76 5.58
CA VAL A 8 -12.45 -8.26 5.13
C VAL A 8 -12.01 -8.91 3.84
N MET A 9 -12.17 -10.22 3.71
CA MET A 9 -11.80 -10.96 2.50
C MET A 9 -12.62 -10.55 1.29
N ILE A 10 -13.93 -10.32 1.47
CA ILE A 10 -14.82 -9.82 0.41
C ILE A 10 -14.44 -8.40 0.01
N GLY A 11 -14.22 -7.50 0.98
CA GLY A 11 -13.77 -6.13 0.73
C GLY A 11 -12.43 -6.09 -0.02
N PHE A 12 -11.48 -6.93 0.39
CA PHE A 12 -10.18 -7.04 -0.27
C PHE A 12 -10.31 -7.53 -1.71
N MET A 13 -11.11 -8.58 -1.96
CA MET A 13 -11.36 -9.06 -3.33
C MET A 13 -12.01 -7.99 -4.21
N LEU A 14 -12.99 -7.24 -3.69
CA LEU A 14 -13.61 -6.15 -4.44
C LEU A 14 -12.60 -5.08 -4.85
N VAL A 15 -11.69 -4.71 -3.95
CA VAL A 15 -10.62 -3.73 -4.25
C VAL A 15 -9.64 -4.27 -5.29
N LEU A 16 -9.21 -5.53 -5.17
CA LEU A 16 -8.32 -6.15 -6.16
C LEU A 16 -8.94 -6.19 -7.56
N ILE A 17 -10.24 -6.53 -7.64
CA ILE A 17 -10.99 -6.55 -8.91
C ILE A 17 -11.09 -5.14 -9.48
N PHE A 18 -11.46 -4.15 -8.65
CA PHE A 18 -11.54 -2.76 -9.09
C PHE A 18 -10.20 -2.25 -9.64
N MET A 19 -9.10 -2.53 -8.94
CA MET A 19 -7.75 -2.15 -9.37
C MET A 19 -7.34 -2.84 -10.67
N ALA A 20 -7.64 -4.13 -10.83
CA ALA A 20 -7.32 -4.87 -12.05
C ALA A 20 -8.11 -4.37 -13.27
N VAL A 21 -9.41 -4.05 -13.10
CA VAL A 21 -10.27 -3.59 -14.19
C VAL A 21 -9.95 -2.15 -14.59
N TYR A 22 -9.73 -1.25 -13.63
CA TYR A 22 -9.54 0.18 -13.91
C TYR A 22 -8.09 0.51 -14.32
N TYR A 23 -7.08 -0.13 -13.72
CA TYR A 23 -5.66 0.21 -13.93
C TYR A 23 -4.86 -0.83 -14.74
N LYS A 24 -5.50 -1.91 -15.23
CA LYS A 24 -4.89 -2.95 -16.10
C LYS A 24 -3.52 -3.44 -15.59
N VAL A 25 -2.43 -3.16 -16.32
CA VAL A 25 -1.06 -3.62 -15.99
C VAL A 25 -0.55 -3.00 -14.70
N PHE A 26 -0.84 -1.72 -14.45
CA PHE A 26 -0.48 -1.06 -13.19
C PHE A 26 -1.29 -1.62 -12.00
N GLY A 27 -2.55 -1.99 -12.25
CA GLY A 27 -3.39 -2.71 -11.27
C GLY A 27 -2.80 -4.06 -10.87
N LEU A 28 -2.25 -4.83 -11.81
CA LEU A 28 -1.58 -6.10 -11.51
C LEU A 28 -0.32 -5.90 -10.64
N VAL A 29 0.48 -4.88 -10.91
CA VAL A 29 1.67 -4.54 -10.10
C VAL A 29 1.26 -4.15 -8.68
N ALA A 30 0.22 -3.33 -8.53
CA ALA A 30 -0.32 -2.98 -7.21
C ALA A 30 -0.85 -4.21 -6.46
N ASN A 31 -1.53 -5.14 -7.14
CA ASN A 31 -2.02 -6.37 -6.52
C ASN A 31 -0.89 -7.24 -5.97
N VAL A 32 0.25 -7.34 -6.68
CA VAL A 32 1.45 -8.04 -6.19
C VAL A 32 2.03 -7.34 -4.96
N ALA A 33 2.13 -6.00 -4.98
CA ALA A 33 2.61 -5.23 -3.84
C ALA A 33 1.69 -5.39 -2.61
N LEU A 34 0.37 -5.39 -2.81
CA LEU A 34 -0.63 -5.61 -1.77
C LEU A 34 -0.55 -7.01 -1.17
N ALA A 35 -0.41 -8.04 -2.01
CA ALA A 35 -0.26 -9.41 -1.54
C ALA A 35 1.02 -9.57 -0.69
N LEU A 36 2.14 -9.01 -1.15
CA LEU A 36 3.40 -8.99 -0.38
C LEU A 36 3.25 -8.24 0.94
N ASN A 37 2.57 -7.08 0.93
CA ASN A 37 2.31 -6.32 2.15
C ASN A 37 1.53 -7.15 3.19
N LEU A 38 0.51 -7.88 2.75
CA LEU A 38 -0.31 -8.72 3.61
C LEU A 38 0.51 -9.88 4.20
N VAL A 39 1.35 -10.52 3.40
CA VAL A 39 2.28 -11.57 3.85
C VAL A 39 3.27 -11.01 4.89
N LEU A 40 3.83 -9.82 4.66
CA LEU A 40 4.78 -9.19 5.58
C LEU A 40 4.14 -8.84 6.92
N ILE A 41 2.90 -8.33 6.92
CA ILE A 41 2.15 -8.04 8.15
C ILE A 41 1.92 -9.34 8.95
N VAL A 42 1.46 -10.40 8.30
CA VAL A 42 1.20 -11.69 8.96
C VAL A 42 2.51 -12.29 9.50
N ALA A 43 3.60 -12.24 8.71
CA ALA A 43 4.91 -12.72 9.14
C ALA A 43 5.44 -11.95 10.35
N ALA A 44 5.34 -10.62 10.35
CA ALA A 44 5.78 -9.77 11.46
C ALA A 44 4.96 -10.03 12.73
N LEU A 45 3.64 -10.18 12.62
CA LEU A 45 2.78 -10.55 13.76
C LEU A 45 3.13 -11.93 14.32
N SER A 46 3.46 -12.89 13.45
CA SER A 46 3.89 -14.23 13.85
C SER A 46 5.21 -14.20 14.60
N ILE A 47 6.17 -13.36 14.20
CA ILE A 47 7.47 -13.20 14.89
C ILE A 47 7.27 -12.60 16.28
N MET A 48 6.37 -11.63 16.42
CA MET A 48 6.11 -10.94 17.69
C MET A 48 5.17 -11.71 18.63
N GLN A 49 4.70 -12.90 18.23
CA GLN A 49 3.66 -13.68 18.94
C GLN A 49 2.43 -12.84 19.34
N ALA A 50 2.12 -11.82 18.53
CA ALA A 50 1.00 -10.94 18.81
C ALA A 50 -0.30 -11.69 18.48
N THR A 51 -1.20 -11.81 19.45
CA THR A 51 -2.52 -12.41 19.21
C THR A 51 -3.33 -11.56 18.23
N LEU A 52 -3.81 -12.20 17.16
CA LEU A 52 -4.71 -11.59 16.19
C LEU A 52 -6.10 -11.39 16.81
N THR A 53 -6.28 -10.25 17.47
CA THR A 53 -7.57 -9.84 18.05
C THR A 53 -8.42 -9.11 17.01
N LEU A 54 -9.73 -8.96 17.29
CA LEU A 54 -10.64 -8.22 16.41
C LEU A 54 -10.11 -6.81 16.05
N PRO A 55 -9.60 -6.02 17.02
CA PRO A 55 -8.99 -4.73 16.72
C PRO A 55 -7.71 -4.86 15.90
N GLY A 56 -6.89 -5.89 16.11
CA GLY A 56 -5.74 -6.17 15.24
C GLY A 56 -6.14 -6.40 13.78
N ILE A 57 -7.24 -7.14 13.54
CA ILE A 57 -7.79 -7.33 12.18
C ILE A 57 -8.23 -6.00 11.58
N ALA A 58 -8.87 -5.12 12.37
CA ALA A 58 -9.23 -3.78 11.90
C ALA A 58 -7.99 -2.95 11.51
N GLY A 59 -6.86 -3.12 12.22
CA GLY A 59 -5.58 -2.51 11.86
C GLY A 59 -5.07 -2.99 10.50
N ILE A 60 -5.15 -4.30 10.24
CA ILE A 60 -4.77 -4.88 8.94
C ILE A 60 -5.63 -4.29 7.81
N VAL A 61 -6.95 -4.20 8.00
CA VAL A 61 -7.87 -3.63 7.00
C VAL A 61 -7.53 -2.18 6.70
N LEU A 62 -7.29 -1.38 7.74
CA LEU A 62 -6.91 0.01 7.59
C LEU A 62 -5.59 0.15 6.81
N THR A 63 -4.59 -0.67 7.13
CA THR A 63 -3.33 -0.72 6.39
C THR A 63 -3.54 -1.10 4.93
N VAL A 64 -4.36 -2.10 4.64
CA VAL A 64 -4.65 -2.51 3.27
C VAL A 64 -5.30 -1.37 2.49
N GLY A 65 -6.25 -0.64 3.08
CA GLY A 65 -6.85 0.54 2.48
C GLY A 65 -5.82 1.64 2.17
N MET A 66 -4.94 1.96 3.12
CA MET A 66 -3.86 2.93 2.92
C MET A 66 -2.83 2.48 1.88
N ALA A 67 -2.55 1.18 1.78
CA ALA A 67 -1.65 0.63 0.77
C ALA A 67 -2.26 0.74 -0.65
N VAL A 68 -3.57 0.55 -0.78
CA VAL A 68 -4.28 0.75 -2.05
C VAL A 68 -4.25 2.22 -2.45
N ASP A 69 -4.57 3.11 -1.51
CA ASP A 69 -4.57 4.57 -1.72
C ASP A 69 -3.19 5.07 -2.18
N ALA A 70 -2.12 4.64 -1.51
CA ALA A 70 -0.75 4.98 -1.90
C ALA A 70 -0.41 4.52 -3.32
N ASN A 71 -0.83 3.31 -3.71
CA ASN A 71 -0.60 2.80 -5.07
C ASN A 71 -1.39 3.61 -6.13
N VAL A 72 -2.66 3.93 -5.84
CA VAL A 72 -3.49 4.75 -6.72
C VAL A 72 -2.91 6.15 -6.90
N LEU A 73 -2.48 6.79 -5.81
CA LEU A 73 -1.87 8.12 -5.84
C LEU A 73 -0.61 8.17 -6.72
N ILE A 74 0.25 7.16 -6.61
CA ILE A 74 1.44 7.04 -7.48
C ILE A 74 1.00 6.99 -8.95
N PHE A 75 0.03 6.13 -9.29
CA PHE A 75 -0.41 5.97 -10.68
C PHE A 75 -1.08 7.22 -11.24
N GLU A 76 -1.91 7.89 -10.45
CA GLU A 76 -2.52 9.15 -10.86
C GLU A 76 -1.46 10.23 -11.07
N ARG A 77 -0.45 10.33 -10.20
CA ARG A 77 0.63 11.30 -10.36
C ARG A 77 1.45 11.03 -11.61
N ILE A 78 1.79 9.77 -11.90
CA ILE A 78 2.45 9.39 -13.16
C ILE A 78 1.58 9.79 -14.35
N ARG A 79 0.26 9.54 -14.30
CA ARG A 79 -0.69 9.90 -15.37
C ARG A 79 -0.78 11.41 -15.60
N GLU A 80 -0.72 12.20 -14.53
CA GLU A 80 -0.71 13.66 -14.60
C GLU A 80 0.58 14.17 -15.25
N GLU A 81 1.74 13.64 -14.84
CA GLU A 81 3.04 14.02 -15.42
C GLU A 81 3.16 13.63 -16.90
N LEU A 82 2.54 12.51 -17.32
CA LEU A 82 2.43 12.14 -18.73
C LEU A 82 1.58 13.12 -19.54
N LYS A 83 0.45 13.57 -18.98
CA LYS A 83 -0.41 14.60 -19.61
C LYS A 83 0.31 15.94 -19.72
N ASN A 84 1.21 16.23 -18.80
CA ASN A 84 2.06 17.43 -18.84
C ASN A 84 3.19 17.32 -19.90
N GLY A 85 3.24 16.24 -20.69
CA GLY A 85 4.14 16.08 -21.82
C GLY A 85 5.52 15.51 -21.46
N LEU A 86 5.71 15.02 -20.23
CA LEU A 86 6.95 14.34 -19.86
C LEU A 86 7.04 12.98 -20.56
N SER A 87 8.27 12.59 -20.92
CA SER A 87 8.53 11.26 -21.46
C SER A 87 8.12 10.18 -20.43
N PRO A 88 7.68 8.99 -20.86
CA PRO A 88 7.18 7.97 -19.93
C PRO A 88 8.12 7.63 -18.78
N GLN A 89 9.42 7.56 -19.03
CA GLN A 89 10.42 7.31 -17.99
C GLN A 89 10.60 8.50 -17.04
N ALA A 90 10.54 9.74 -17.56
CA ALA A 90 10.62 10.94 -16.74
C ALA A 90 9.36 11.13 -15.89
N ALA A 91 8.18 10.84 -16.45
CA ALA A 91 6.91 10.91 -15.74
C ALA A 91 6.80 9.86 -14.63
N ILE A 92 7.34 8.65 -14.84
CA ILE A 92 7.45 7.64 -13.78
C ILE A 92 8.33 8.16 -12.64
N ASN A 93 9.55 8.64 -12.95
CA ASN A 93 10.46 9.13 -11.92
C ASN A 93 9.90 10.32 -11.14
N ALA A 94 9.34 11.31 -11.85
CA ALA A 94 8.72 12.48 -11.24
C ALA A 94 7.46 12.13 -10.44
N GLY A 95 6.66 11.19 -10.95
CA GLY A 95 5.47 10.67 -10.27
C GLY A 95 5.83 10.00 -8.94
N TYR A 96 6.85 9.13 -8.94
CA TYR A 96 7.37 8.54 -7.71
C TYR A 96 7.92 9.59 -6.75
N GLU A 97 8.78 10.50 -7.21
CA GLU A 97 9.39 11.51 -6.33
C GLU A 97 8.35 12.40 -5.64
N LYS A 98 7.32 12.85 -6.37
CA LYS A 98 6.24 13.66 -5.81
C LYS A 98 5.29 12.86 -4.92
N ALA A 99 4.89 11.67 -5.36
CA ALA A 99 4.01 10.80 -4.58
C ALA A 99 4.68 10.35 -3.27
N LEU A 100 6.00 10.14 -3.28
CA LEU A 100 6.75 9.75 -2.09
C LEU A 100 6.62 10.75 -0.95
N SER A 101 6.73 12.05 -1.23
CA SER A 101 6.56 13.08 -0.20
C SER A 101 5.17 13.01 0.41
N THR A 102 4.12 12.98 -0.43
CA THR A 102 2.73 12.93 0.04
C THR A 102 2.41 11.66 0.83
N ILE A 103 2.89 10.51 0.36
CA ILE A 103 2.72 9.21 1.04
C ILE A 103 3.47 9.21 2.36
N ALA A 104 4.69 9.73 2.40
CA ALA A 104 5.48 9.84 3.63
C ALA A 104 4.77 10.73 4.65
N ASP A 105 4.28 11.90 4.25
CA ASP A 105 3.58 12.83 5.15
C ASP A 105 2.31 12.18 5.76
N ALA A 106 1.50 11.51 4.94
CA ALA A 106 0.30 10.80 5.40
C ALA A 106 0.63 9.62 6.33
N ASN A 107 1.68 8.86 6.03
CA ASN A 107 2.06 7.71 6.84
C ASN A 107 2.78 8.10 8.14
N ILE A 108 3.61 9.16 8.12
CA ILE A 108 4.31 9.66 9.31
C ILE A 108 3.31 10.15 10.35
N THR A 109 2.31 10.92 9.94
CA THR A 109 1.24 11.39 10.85
C THR A 109 0.47 10.22 11.46
N THR A 110 0.16 9.20 10.66
CA THR A 110 -0.51 7.99 11.14
C THR A 110 0.40 7.15 12.05
N LEU A 111 1.71 7.11 11.79
CA LEU A 111 2.68 6.41 12.63
C LEU A 111 2.82 7.08 13.99
N ILE A 112 2.79 8.41 14.05
CA ILE A 112 2.76 9.16 15.31
C ILE A 112 1.50 8.76 16.10
N ALA A 113 0.34 8.71 15.46
CA ALA A 113 -0.89 8.26 16.11
C ALA A 113 -0.78 6.81 16.61
N ALA A 114 -0.19 5.90 15.83
CA ALA A 114 0.06 4.52 16.23
C ALA A 114 0.98 4.44 17.46
N ILE A 115 2.04 5.25 17.53
CA ILE A 115 2.94 5.32 18.68
C ILE A 115 2.20 5.80 19.93
N VAL A 116 1.37 6.84 19.80
CA VAL A 116 0.55 7.35 20.92
C VAL A 116 -0.44 6.28 21.38
N LEU A 117 -1.12 5.60 20.46
CA LEU A 117 -2.03 4.49 20.78
C LEU A 117 -1.30 3.31 21.42
N PHE A 118 -0.06 3.04 21.06
CA PHE A 118 0.73 1.98 21.68
C PHE A 118 1.17 2.36 23.11
N ALA A 119 1.61 3.61 23.30
CA ALA A 119 2.10 4.11 24.59
C ALA A 119 0.97 4.27 25.62
N PHE A 120 -0.16 4.85 25.21
CA PHE A 120 -1.28 5.18 26.10
C PHE A 120 -2.46 4.22 26.00
N GLY A 121 -2.56 3.41 24.95
CA GLY A 121 -3.65 2.45 24.78
C GLY A 121 -3.54 1.28 25.74
N THR A 122 -4.67 0.64 26.02
CA THR A 122 -4.76 -0.52 26.92
C THR A 122 -5.38 -1.73 26.20
N GLY A 123 -4.97 -2.92 26.63
CA GLY A 123 -5.50 -4.20 26.16
C GLY A 123 -5.56 -4.30 24.62
N PRO A 124 -6.75 -4.41 24.00
CA PRO A 124 -6.89 -4.57 22.55
C PRO A 124 -6.38 -3.40 21.69
N ILE A 125 -6.33 -2.18 22.24
CA ILE A 125 -5.86 -0.98 21.51
C ILE A 125 -4.37 -1.08 21.20
N LYS A 126 -3.57 -1.71 22.09
CA LYS A 126 -2.15 -1.97 21.82
C LYS A 126 -1.97 -2.94 20.65
N GLY A 127 -2.82 -3.96 20.55
CA GLY A 127 -2.82 -4.89 19.42
C GLY A 127 -3.09 -4.17 18.10
N PHE A 128 -4.10 -3.29 18.07
CA PHE A 128 -4.37 -2.43 16.91
C PHE A 128 -3.17 -1.54 16.56
N ALA A 129 -2.57 -0.87 17.54
CA ALA A 129 -1.44 0.02 17.32
C ALA A 129 -0.21 -0.69 16.72
N ILE A 130 0.10 -1.90 17.20
CA ILE A 130 1.19 -2.73 16.65
C ILE A 130 0.88 -3.11 15.19
N THR A 131 -0.32 -3.61 14.91
CA THR A 131 -0.71 -3.99 13.55
C THR A 131 -0.65 -2.80 12.58
N LEU A 132 -1.08 -1.63 13.05
CA LEU A 132 -1.08 -0.40 12.28
C LEU A 132 0.34 0.08 11.98
N ALA A 133 1.23 0.09 12.99
CA ALA A 133 2.61 0.53 12.82
C ALA A 133 3.40 -0.39 11.86
N ILE A 134 3.30 -1.71 12.05
CA ILE A 134 3.91 -2.70 11.14
C ILE A 134 3.36 -2.53 9.73
N GLY A 135 2.04 -2.37 9.64
CA GLY A 135 1.35 -2.22 8.38
C GLY A 135 1.80 -0.98 7.60
N ILE A 136 1.95 0.16 8.27
CA ILE A 136 2.45 1.40 7.65
C ILE A 136 3.87 1.21 7.11
N VAL A 137 4.77 0.65 7.91
CA VAL A 137 6.18 0.46 7.49
C VAL A 137 6.26 -0.51 6.31
N SER A 138 5.54 -1.62 6.37
CA SER A 138 5.47 -2.60 5.29
C SER A 138 4.81 -2.02 4.02
N SER A 139 3.74 -1.24 4.18
CA SER A 139 3.05 -0.56 3.09
C SER A 139 3.96 0.45 2.39
N MET A 140 4.64 1.30 3.15
CA MET A 140 5.62 2.24 2.60
C MET A 140 6.73 1.48 1.87
N PHE A 141 7.26 0.41 2.45
CA PHE A 141 8.30 -0.38 1.79
C PHE A 141 7.82 -0.98 0.46
N THR A 142 6.64 -1.60 0.44
CA THR A 142 6.08 -2.25 -0.76
C THR A 142 5.67 -1.24 -1.83
N ALA A 143 4.97 -0.17 -1.45
CA ALA A 143 4.54 0.89 -2.36
C ALA A 143 5.72 1.66 -2.96
N ILE A 144 6.87 1.74 -2.28
CA ILE A 144 8.02 2.53 -2.74
C ILE A 144 9.07 1.66 -3.42
N MET A 145 9.48 0.56 -2.80
CA MET A 145 10.61 -0.23 -3.29
C MET A 145 10.16 -1.27 -4.31
N VAL A 146 9.06 -1.98 -4.03
CA VAL A 146 8.58 -3.08 -4.89
C VAL A 146 7.96 -2.53 -6.16
N THR A 147 7.05 -1.56 -6.07
CA THR A 147 6.41 -1.01 -7.28
C THR A 147 7.42 -0.28 -8.17
N ARG A 148 8.34 0.51 -7.59
CA ARG A 148 9.39 1.21 -8.35
C ARG A 148 10.34 0.23 -9.01
N GLY A 149 10.69 -0.86 -8.32
CA GLY A 149 11.51 -1.94 -8.87
C GLY A 149 10.84 -2.63 -10.06
N ILE A 150 9.55 -2.98 -9.93
CA ILE A 150 8.79 -3.65 -10.99
C ILE A 150 8.58 -2.71 -12.19
N ILE A 151 8.24 -1.44 -11.94
CA ILE A 151 8.00 -0.46 -13.00
C ILE A 151 9.30 -0.10 -13.72
N ASN A 152 10.42 0.09 -13.01
CA ASN A 152 11.72 0.29 -13.66
C ASN A 152 12.18 -0.96 -14.41
N TRP A 153 11.89 -2.16 -13.93
CA TRP A 153 12.24 -3.39 -14.64
C TRP A 153 11.41 -3.57 -15.92
N TYR A 154 10.12 -3.26 -15.87
CA TYR A 154 9.21 -3.42 -17.01
C TYR A 154 9.34 -2.30 -18.06
N TYR A 155 9.54 -1.05 -17.63
CA TYR A 155 9.66 0.11 -18.53
C TYR A 155 11.10 0.55 -18.82
N GLY A 156 12.09 0.14 -18.01
CA GLY A 156 13.49 0.57 -18.15
C GLY A 156 14.21 0.07 -19.40
N GLN A 157 13.65 -0.89 -20.16
CA GLN A 157 14.23 -1.39 -21.41
C GLN A 157 13.44 -1.04 -22.67
N ARG A 158 12.33 -0.30 -22.60
CA ARG A 158 11.54 0.02 -23.79
C ARG A 158 11.31 1.53 -23.90
N ARG A 159 11.73 2.11 -25.03
CA ARG A 159 11.13 3.34 -25.57
C ARG A 159 9.68 3.02 -25.90
N VAL A 160 8.79 3.13 -24.92
CA VAL A 160 7.36 2.96 -25.16
C VAL A 160 6.81 4.33 -25.49
N ASP A 161 6.51 4.59 -26.76
CA ASP A 161 5.90 5.86 -27.19
C ASP A 161 4.47 6.04 -26.68
N GLN A 162 3.83 4.97 -26.18
CA GLN A 162 2.48 5.01 -25.61
C GLN A 162 2.34 4.02 -24.45
N LEU A 163 1.98 4.55 -23.28
CA LEU A 163 1.57 3.73 -22.14
C LEU A 163 0.15 3.22 -22.37
N ALA A 164 -0.02 1.90 -22.32
CA ALA A 164 -1.34 1.28 -22.30
C ALA A 164 -1.97 1.46 -20.91
N ILE A 165 -2.43 2.67 -20.63
CA ILE A 165 -3.31 3.03 -19.50
C ILE A 165 -4.75 2.95 -20.04
#